data_AF-A0A523UF41-F1
#
_entry.id   AF-A0A523UF41-F1
#
_cell.length_a   1.000
_cell.length_b   1.000
_cell.length_c   1.000
_cell.angle_alpha   90.00
_cell.angle_beta   90.00
_cell.angle_gamma   90.00
#
_symmetry.space_group_name_H-M   'P 1'
#
loop_
_entity.id
_entity.type
_entity.pdbx_description
1 polymer ?
#
loop_
_entity_poly.entity_id
_entity_poly.type
_entity_poly.pdbx_seq_one_letter_code
_entity_poly.pdbx_strand_id
1 'polypeptide(L)' 'MSDIQERLQILLDYWIKHNQEHEQEFREWADKGASLSGGVGRQLQEAAARMADATNCLERARQALAKNMGRS' A
#
# COMPACT_ATOMS: atom_id res chain seq x y z
N MET A 1 -22.98 -13.31 1.64
CA MET A 1 -21.98 -12.52 0.89
C MET A 1 -21.56 -13.33 -0.32
N SER A 2 -21.08 -12.71 -1.40
CA SER A 2 -20.57 -13.49 -2.54
C SER A 2 -19.14 -13.96 -2.27
N ASP A 3 -18.73 -15.10 -2.82
CA ASP A 3 -17.35 -15.63 -2.77
C ASP A 3 -16.31 -14.56 -3.19
N ILE A 4 -16.67 -13.73 -4.16
CA ILE A 4 -15.85 -12.60 -4.61
C ILE A 4 -15.65 -11.56 -3.50
N GLN A 5 -16.70 -11.21 -2.74
CA GLN A 5 -16.61 -10.22 -1.66
C GLN A 5 -15.69 -10.71 -0.53
N GLU A 6 -15.87 -11.98 -0.11
CA GLU A 6 -15.08 -12.58 0.97
C GLU A 6 -13.60 -12.69 0.56
N ARG A 7 -13.33 -13.17 -0.65
CA ARG A 7 -11.97 -13.26 -1.19
C ARG A 7 -11.33 -11.88 -1.34
N LEU A 8 -12.07 -10.89 -1.84
CA LEU A 8 -11.54 -9.54 -2.04
C LEU A 8 -11.21 -8.86 -0.70
N GLN A 9 -11.98 -9.11 0.36
CA GLN A 9 -11.66 -8.61 1.69
C GLN A 9 -10.30 -9.13 2.18
N ILE A 10 -10.06 -10.45 2.05
CA ILE A 10 -8.80 -11.07 2.45
C ILE A 10 -7.62 -10.49 1.66
N LEU A 11 -7.80 -10.33 0.34
CA LEU A 11 -6.76 -9.77 -0.54
C LEU A 11 -6.44 -8.31 -0.22
N LEU A 12 -7.45 -7.48 0.03
CA LEU A 12 -7.26 -6.08 0.40
C LEU A 12 -6.49 -5.94 1.72
N ASP A 13 -6.84 -6.73 2.73
CA ASP A 13 -6.14 -6.73 4.02
C ASP A 13 -4.66 -7.14 3.84
N TYR A 14 -4.40 -8.16 3.03
CA TYR A 14 -3.05 -8.62 2.72
C TYR A 14 -2.23 -7.56 1.96
N TRP A 15 -2.78 -6.97 0.89
CA TRP A 15 -2.07 -5.97 0.09
C TRP A 15 -1.79 -4.68 0.85
N ILE A 16 -2.73 -4.20 1.67
CA ILE A 16 -2.52 -3.01 2.51
C ILE A 16 -1.31 -3.23 3.43
N LYS A 17 -1.27 -4.37 4.14
CA LYS A 17 -0.17 -4.70 5.03
C LYS A 17 1.16 -4.78 4.27
N HIS A 18 1.18 -5.50 3.15
CA HIS A 18 2.41 -5.69 2.39
C HIS A 18 2.93 -4.39 1.76
N ASN A 19 2.03 -3.52 1.30
CA ASN A 19 2.42 -2.20 0.79
C ASN A 19 3.04 -1.33 1.88
N GLN A 20 2.54 -1.38 3.13
CA GLN A 20 3.13 -0.65 4.25
C GLN A 20 4.54 -1.16 4.58
N GLU A 21 4.77 -2.48 4.52
CA GLU A 21 6.10 -3.09 4.67
C GLU A 21 7.07 -2.60 3.58
N HIS A 22 6.64 -2.61 2.31
CA HIS A 22 7.43 -2.10 1.20
C HIS A 22 7.69 -0.59 1.29
N GLU A 23 6.69 0.21 1.64
CA GLU A 23 6.85 1.65 1.84
C GLU A 23 7.95 1.91 2.86
N GLN A 24 7.90 1.24 4.02
CA GLN A 24 8.87 1.40 5.08
C GLN A 24 10.28 1.00 4.62
N GLU A 25 10.44 -0.16 3.99
CA GLU A 25 11.73 -0.59 3.43
C GLU A 25 12.29 0.42 2.42
N PHE A 26 11.45 0.96 1.54
CA PHE A 26 11.87 1.94 0.54
C PHE A 26 12.36 3.23 1.20
N ARG A 27 11.69 3.70 2.26
CA ARG A 27 12.13 4.87 3.04
C ARG A 27 13.48 4.62 3.71
N GLU A 28 13.65 3.47 4.36
CA GLU A 28 14.90 3.11 5.01
C GLU A 28 16.08 3.05 4.04
N TRP A 29 15.85 2.53 2.83
CA TRP A 29 16.87 2.49 1.78
C TRP A 29 17.07 3.83 1.09
N ALA A 30 16.03 4.68 1.00
CA ALA A 30 16.17 6.05 0.55
C ALA A 30 17.14 6.83 1.45
N ASP A 31 17.02 6.66 2.76
CA ASP A 31 17.90 7.29 3.75
C ASP A 31 19.34 6.75 3.65
N LYS A 32 19.51 5.41 3.59
CA LYS A 32 20.83 4.78 3.40
C LYS A 32 21.49 5.21 2.08
N GLY A 33 20.68 5.44 1.04
CA GLY A 33 21.10 5.83 -0.30
C GLY A 33 21.19 7.33 -0.54
N ALA A 34 21.00 8.18 0.48
CA ALA A 34 20.91 9.63 0.32
C ALA A 34 22.21 10.27 -0.24
N SER A 35 23.36 9.67 0.04
CA SER A 35 24.68 10.13 -0.45
C SER A 35 25.09 9.54 -1.79
N LEU A 36 24.32 8.58 -2.34
CA LEU A 36 24.62 7.97 -3.62
C LEU A 36 24.39 8.97 -4.76
N SER A 37 25.33 9.00 -5.71
CA SER A 37 25.18 9.79 -6.93
C SER A 37 24.02 9.28 -7.79
N GLY A 38 23.52 10.13 -8.69
CA GLY A 38 22.43 9.77 -9.60
C GLY A 38 21.02 9.85 -9.00
N GLY A 39 20.88 10.31 -7.75
CA GLY A 39 19.56 10.56 -7.15
C GLY A 39 18.80 9.29 -6.73
N VAL A 40 19.51 8.18 -6.52
CA VAL A 40 18.94 6.88 -6.10
C VAL A 40 18.04 7.03 -4.88
N GLY A 41 18.52 7.68 -3.81
CA GLY A 41 17.71 7.92 -2.61
C GLY A 41 16.42 8.69 -2.89
N ARG A 42 16.45 9.66 -3.81
CA ARG A 42 15.26 10.42 -4.23
C ARG A 42 14.25 9.53 -4.95
N GLN A 43 14.71 8.64 -5.84
CA GLN A 43 13.85 7.72 -6.56
C GLN A 43 13.20 6.69 -5.62
N LEU A 44 13.95 6.18 -4.63
CA LEU A 44 13.40 5.30 -3.59
C LEU A 44 12.35 6.04 -2.73
N GLN A 45 12.60 7.29 -2.37
CA GLN A 45 11.62 8.11 -1.66
C GLN A 45 10.35 8.34 -2.49
N GLU A 46 10.47 8.54 -3.81
CA GLU A 46 9.32 8.64 -4.70
C GLU A 46 8.56 7.31 -4.80
N ALA A 47 9.26 6.17 -4.86
CA ALA A 47 8.64 4.85 -4.82
C ALA A 47 7.85 4.63 -3.52
N ALA A 48 8.41 5.02 -2.37
CA ALA A 48 7.71 4.97 -1.09
C ALA A 48 6.44 5.82 -1.09
N ALA A 49 6.51 7.06 -1.60
CA ALA A 49 5.34 7.93 -1.69
C ALA A 49 4.22 7.33 -2.56
N ARG A 50 4.58 6.76 -3.72
CA ARG A 50 3.63 6.07 -4.60
C ARG A 50 3.03 4.82 -3.95
N MET A 51 3.80 4.11 -3.13
CA MET A 51 3.31 2.96 -2.38
C MET A 51 2.28 3.39 -1.32
N ALA A 52 2.54 4.50 -0.61
CA ALA A 52 1.58 5.08 0.33
C ALA A 52 0.27 5.49 -0.36
N ASP A 53 0.34 6.12 -1.54
CA ASP A 53 -0.83 6.48 -2.34
C ASP A 53 -1.65 5.25 -2.78
N ALA A 54 -0.95 4.17 -3.16
CA ALA A 54 -1.60 2.90 -3.48
C ALA A 54 -2.31 2.32 -2.24
N THR A 55 -1.66 2.30 -1.08
CA THR A 55 -2.27 1.87 0.20
C THR A 55 -3.53 2.67 0.52
N ASN A 56 -3.48 4.00 0.40
CA ASN A 56 -4.65 4.86 0.61
C ASN A 56 -5.82 4.54 -0.35
N CYS A 57 -5.53 4.15 -1.59
CA CYS A 57 -6.56 3.68 -2.53
C CYS A 57 -7.17 2.35 -2.09
N LEU A 58 -6.35 1.40 -1.65
CA LEU A 58 -6.79 0.09 -1.18
C LEU A 58 -7.61 0.19 0.11
N GLU A 59 -7.23 1.05 1.06
CA GLU A 59 -8.01 1.29 2.27
C GLU A 59 -9.40 1.85 1.96
N ARG A 60 -9.51 2.78 1.01
CA ARG A 60 -10.81 3.28 0.54
C ARG A 60 -11.64 2.18 -0.11
N ALA A 61 -11.03 1.32 -0.92
CA ALA A 61 -11.71 0.18 -1.53
C ALA A 61 -12.22 -0.80 -0.45
N ARG A 62 -11.41 -1.10 0.57
CA ARG A 62 -11.77 -1.94 1.72
C ARG A 62 -12.95 -1.36 2.50
N GLN A 63 -12.93 -0.05 2.77
CA GLN A 63 -14.02 0.64 3.46
C GLN A 63 -15.33 0.60 2.65
N ALA A 64 -15.25 0.77 1.32
CA ALA A 64 -16.41 0.67 0.44
C ALA A 64 -16.99 -0.75 0.43
N LEU A 65 -16.13 -1.78 0.36
CA LEU A 65 -16.53 -3.19 0.45
C LEU A 65 -17.26 -3.48 1.78
N ALA A 66 -16.70 -3.03 2.92
CA ALA A 66 -17.31 -3.20 4.24
C ALA A 66 -18.69 -2.54 4.36
N LYS A 67 -18.87 -1.32 3.81
CA LYS A 67 -20.16 -0.63 3.79
C LYS A 67 -21.23 -1.37 2.98
N ASN A 68 -20.83 -2.02 1.89
CA ASN A 68 -21.75 -2.82 1.08
C ASN A 68 -22.14 -4.13 1.77
N MET A 69 -21.21 -4.72 2.53
CA MET A 69 -21.46 -5.93 3.32
C MET A 69 -22.39 -5.71 4.52
N GLY A 70 -22.34 -4.55 5.19
CA GLY A 70 -23.22 -4.22 6.31
C GLY A 70 -24.60 -3.65 5.93
N ARG A 71 -24.84 -3.40 4.64
CA ARG A 71 -26.12 -2.94 4.08
C ARG A 71 -26.94 -4.06 3.41
N SER A 72 -26.43 -5.29 3.43
CA SER A 72 -27.06 -6.48 2.83
C SER A 72 -27.85 -7.28 3.85
#